data_AF-A0A818PC49-F1
#
_entry.id   AF-A0A818PC49-F1
#
_cell.length_a   1.000
_cell.length_b   1.000
_cell.length_c   1.000
_cell.angle_alpha   90.00
_cell.angle_beta   90.00
_cell.angle_gamma   90.00
#
_symmetry.space_group_name_H-M   'P 1'
#
loop_
_entity.id
_entity.type
_entity.pdbx_description
1 polymer ?
#
loop_
_entity_poly.entity_id
_entity_poly.type
_entity_poly.pdbx_seq_one_letter_code
_entity_poly.pdbx_strand_id
1 'polypeptide(L)'
;MNCNEATQTVIDICLVNLSDNAIARLPNFKHVKRTIRNRRGQNGLPKIPHDKTFDQIPDQLSTTKRITVFLRYDSGSGNDRIIILSSTEQLQLLENGEELLVNGTFKVGIVN
;
A
#
# COMPACT_ATOMS: atom_id res chain seq x y z
N MET A 1 -22.93 3.30 -15.44
CA MET A 1 -21.53 3.77 -15.32
C MET A 1 -20.63 2.55 -15.44
N ASN A 2 -19.90 2.43 -16.55
CA ASN A 2 -19.01 1.30 -16.79
C ASN A 2 -17.76 1.44 -15.89
N CYS A 3 -17.43 0.39 -15.15
CA CYS A 3 -16.37 0.40 -14.12
C CYS A 3 -14.93 0.42 -14.67
N ASN A 4 -14.74 0.48 -16.00
CA ASN A 4 -13.44 0.35 -16.68
C ASN A 4 -12.91 1.65 -17.31
N GLU A 5 -13.62 2.78 -17.20
CA GLU A 5 -13.13 4.05 -17.77
C GLU A 5 -11.96 4.64 -16.97
N ALA A 6 -10.99 5.21 -17.70
CA ALA A 6 -9.82 5.84 -17.10
C ALA A 6 -10.27 7.03 -16.24
N THR A 7 -9.68 7.17 -15.04
CA THR A 7 -10.02 8.23 -14.08
C THR A 7 -9.94 9.63 -14.69
N GLN A 8 -9.01 9.84 -15.62
CA GLN A 8 -8.87 11.09 -16.37
C GLN A 8 -10.14 11.39 -17.19
N THR A 9 -10.59 10.41 -17.99
CA THR A 9 -11.74 10.54 -18.88
C THR A 9 -13.02 10.91 -18.13
N VAL A 10 -13.28 10.25 -16.99
CA VAL A 10 -14.46 10.55 -16.18
C VAL A 10 -14.39 11.97 -15.61
N ILE A 11 -13.22 12.40 -15.12
CA ILE A 11 -13.09 13.75 -14.58
C ILE A 11 -13.23 14.78 -15.71
N ASP A 12 -12.60 14.58 -16.86
CA ASP A 12 -12.70 15.50 -17.99
C ASP A 12 -14.15 15.67 -18.46
N ILE A 13 -14.91 14.58 -18.57
CA ILE A 13 -16.35 14.62 -18.86
C ILE A 13 -17.11 15.49 -17.83
N CYS A 14 -16.77 15.36 -16.54
CA CYS A 14 -17.39 16.16 -15.48
C CYS A 14 -16.96 17.64 -15.50
N LEU A 15 -15.76 17.94 -16.00
CA LEU A 15 -15.22 19.30 -16.06
C LEU A 15 -15.71 20.10 -17.27
N VAL A 16 -16.08 19.45 -18.38
CA VAL A 16 -16.52 20.11 -19.63
C VAL A 16 -17.70 21.08 -19.43
N ASN A 17 -18.54 20.87 -18.40
CA ASN A 17 -19.72 21.71 -18.14
C ASN A 17 -19.54 22.70 -16.98
N LEU A 18 -18.32 22.86 -16.46
CA LEU A 18 -18.06 23.76 -15.33
C LEU A 18 -17.49 25.10 -15.80
N SER A 19 -17.92 26.18 -15.16
CA SER A 19 -17.31 27.51 -15.35
C SER A 19 -15.88 27.56 -14.81
N ASP A 20 -15.04 28.41 -15.40
CA ASP A 20 -13.65 28.61 -14.96
C ASP A 20 -13.52 28.97 -13.47
N ASN A 21 -14.46 29.76 -12.96
CA ASN A 21 -14.55 30.10 -11.54
C ASN A 21 -14.80 28.88 -10.63
N ALA A 22 -15.59 27.91 -11.11
CA ALA A 22 -15.80 26.67 -10.39
C ALA A 22 -14.56 25.78 -10.45
N ILE A 23 -13.89 25.72 -11.61
CA ILE A 23 -12.64 24.95 -11.80
C ILE A 23 -11.53 25.45 -10.86
N ALA A 24 -11.39 26.76 -10.69
CA ALA A 24 -10.38 27.36 -9.81
C ALA A 24 -10.57 27.00 -8.31
N ARG A 25 -11.78 26.60 -7.91
CA ARG A 25 -12.10 26.18 -6.53
C ARG A 25 -11.94 24.68 -6.31
N LEU A 26 -11.69 23.89 -7.36
CA LEU A 26 -11.54 22.46 -7.24
C LEU A 26 -10.19 22.09 -6.60
N PRO A 27 -10.13 20.96 -5.88
CA PRO A 27 -8.88 20.44 -5.36
C PRO A 27 -7.91 20.15 -6.50
N ASN A 28 -6.61 20.29 -6.22
CA ASN A 28 -5.57 19.97 -7.21
C ASN A 28 -5.81 18.59 -7.81
N PHE A 29 -5.83 18.53 -9.14
CA PHE A 29 -6.14 17.33 -9.90
C PHE A 29 -5.24 16.13 -9.58
N LYS A 30 -3.97 16.39 -9.24
CA LYS A 30 -3.02 15.37 -8.76
C LYS A 30 -3.50 14.73 -7.45
N HIS A 31 -4.09 15.52 -6.56
CA HIS A 31 -4.66 15.02 -5.29
C HIS A 31 -5.93 14.20 -5.55
N VAL A 32 -6.82 14.66 -6.43
CA VAL A 32 -8.04 13.91 -6.80
C VAL A 32 -7.68 12.54 -7.38
N LYS A 33 -6.77 12.49 -8.35
CA LYS A 33 -6.26 11.22 -8.91
C LYS A 33 -5.64 10.32 -7.85
N ARG A 34 -4.81 10.87 -6.95
CA ARG A 34 -4.19 10.11 -5.85
C ARG A 34 -5.26 9.51 -4.93
N THR A 35 -6.27 10.30 -4.56
CA THR A 35 -7.38 9.84 -3.71
C THR A 35 -8.18 8.74 -4.38
N ILE A 36 -8.51 8.88 -5.67
CA ILE A 36 -9.24 7.84 -6.42
C ILE A 36 -8.40 6.56 -6.53
N ARG A 37 -7.11 6.67 -6.84
CA ARG A 37 -6.20 5.53 -6.89
C ARG A 37 -6.11 4.83 -5.53
N ASN A 38 -5.99 5.59 -4.45
CA ASN A 38 -5.94 5.05 -3.09
C ASN A 38 -7.26 4.36 -2.73
N ARG A 39 -8.42 4.97 -3.03
CA ARG A 39 -9.75 4.37 -2.82
C ARG A 39 -9.91 3.07 -3.60
N ARG A 40 -9.54 3.05 -4.89
CA ARG A 40 -9.58 1.85 -5.74
C ARG A 40 -8.62 0.76 -5.22
N GLY A 41 -7.42 1.15 -4.77
CA GLY A 41 -6.45 0.25 -4.18
C GLY A 41 -6.81 -0.25 -2.78
N GLN A 42 -7.75 0.42 -2.09
CA GLN A 42 -8.28 0.02 -0.79
C GLN A 42 -9.53 -0.87 -0.88
N ASN A 43 -10.13 -1.02 -2.07
CA ASN A 43 -11.28 -1.92 -2.23
C ASN A 43 -10.84 -3.36 -1.95
N GLY A 44 -11.30 -3.90 -0.82
CA GLY A 44 -10.98 -5.24 -0.34
C GLY A 44 -9.77 -5.31 0.58
N LEU A 45 -8.97 -4.24 0.73
CA LEU A 45 -7.85 -4.24 1.68
C LEU A 45 -8.29 -3.84 3.09
N PRO A 46 -7.67 -4.42 4.14
CA PRO A 46 -7.90 -4.02 5.52
C PRO A 46 -7.51 -2.54 5.74
N LYS A 47 -8.15 -1.91 6.75
CA LYS A 47 -7.69 -0.61 7.23
C LYS A 47 -6.26 -0.73 7.75
N ILE A 48 -5.44 0.28 7.46
CA ILE A 48 -4.07 0.37 8.01
C ILE A 48 -4.19 0.42 9.54
N PRO A 49 -3.54 -0.49 10.28
CA PRO A 49 -3.54 -0.45 11.74
C PRO A 49 -2.99 0.87 12.28
N HIS A 50 -3.57 1.36 13.37
CA HIS A 50 -3.10 2.58 14.04
C HIS A 50 -1.90 2.33 14.96
N ASP A 51 -1.70 1.08 15.38
CA ASP A 51 -0.58 0.63 16.21
C ASP A 51 -0.14 -0.79 15.82
N LYS A 52 0.86 -1.32 16.51
CA LYS A 52 1.42 -2.67 16.29
C LYS A 52 0.61 -3.78 16.96
N THR A 53 -0.43 -3.45 17.70
CA THR A 53 -1.19 -4.42 18.53
C THR A 53 -2.29 -5.14 17.75
N PHE A 54 -2.41 -4.89 16.44
CA PHE A 54 -3.38 -5.58 15.61
C PHE A 54 -3.22 -7.11 15.66
N ASP A 55 -4.34 -7.83 15.77
CA ASP A 55 -4.33 -9.26 16.11
C ASP A 55 -3.66 -10.13 15.05
N GLN A 56 -4.04 -9.96 13.78
CA GLN A 56 -3.59 -10.83 12.68
C GLN A 56 -3.33 -10.04 11.40
N ILE A 57 -2.27 -10.41 10.67
CA ILE A 57 -2.05 -9.94 9.30
C ILE A 57 -3.03 -10.73 8.40
N PRO A 58 -3.92 -10.07 7.66
CA PRO A 58 -4.89 -10.78 6.82
C PRO A 58 -4.22 -11.59 5.70
N ASP A 59 -4.74 -12.78 5.42
CA ASP A 59 -4.15 -13.73 4.45
C ASP A 59 -3.94 -13.13 3.06
N GLN A 60 -4.81 -12.20 2.67
CA GLN A 60 -4.69 -11.48 1.40
C GLN A 60 -3.39 -10.66 1.27
N LEU A 61 -2.74 -10.35 2.40
CA LEU A 61 -1.46 -9.65 2.49
C LEU A 61 -0.26 -10.59 2.70
N SER A 62 -0.51 -11.89 2.88
CA SER A 62 0.55 -12.90 3.08
C SER A 62 1.28 -13.27 1.79
N THR A 63 0.68 -12.98 0.64
CA THR A 63 1.21 -13.34 -0.69
C THR A 63 1.44 -12.11 -1.57
N THR A 64 2.37 -12.23 -2.52
CA THR A 64 2.55 -11.21 -3.57
C THR A 64 1.46 -11.31 -4.63
N LYS A 65 1.40 -10.34 -5.55
CA LYS A 65 0.52 -10.39 -6.75
C LYS A 65 0.75 -11.60 -7.65
N ARG A 66 1.90 -12.26 -7.54
CA ARG A 66 2.23 -13.50 -8.26
C ARG A 66 1.90 -14.76 -7.45
N ILE A 67 1.15 -14.62 -6.36
CA ILE A 67 0.74 -15.72 -5.46
C ILE A 67 1.96 -16.42 -4.84
N THR A 68 3.06 -15.69 -4.64
CA THR A 68 4.23 -16.21 -3.92
C THR A 68 4.14 -15.84 -2.45
N VAL A 69 4.49 -16.79 -1.57
CA VAL A 69 4.55 -16.54 -0.12
C VAL A 69 5.56 -15.43 0.15
N PHE A 70 5.09 -14.39 0.84
CA PHE A 70 5.88 -13.19 1.14
C PHE A 70 6.01 -12.95 2.64
N LEU A 71 4.91 -13.11 3.39
CA LEU A 71 4.96 -13.14 4.85
C LEU A 71 5.57 -14.48 5.28
N ARG A 72 6.79 -14.46 5.81
CA ARG A 72 7.54 -15.68 6.19
C ARG A 72 7.47 -15.97 7.67
N TYR A 73 7.45 -14.93 8.49
CA TYR A 73 7.38 -15.06 9.92
C TYR A 73 6.64 -13.87 10.52
N ASP A 74 5.85 -14.16 11.54
CA ASP A 74 5.15 -13.20 12.37
C ASP A 74 5.17 -13.75 13.80
N SER A 75 5.79 -13.03 14.72
CA SER A 75 5.86 -13.45 16.14
C SER A 75 4.53 -13.26 16.88
N GLY A 76 3.52 -12.64 16.24
CA GLY A 76 2.23 -12.33 16.86
C GLY A 76 2.13 -10.90 17.41
N SER A 77 0.94 -10.51 17.85
CA SER A 77 0.64 -9.15 18.33
C SER A 77 1.47 -8.77 19.56
N GLY A 78 1.90 -7.50 19.61
CA GLY A 78 2.71 -6.98 20.71
C GLY A 78 3.61 -5.82 20.30
N ASN A 79 4.17 -5.13 21.28
CA ASN A 79 5.07 -4.00 21.03
C ASN A 79 6.38 -4.42 20.35
N ASP A 80 6.84 -5.64 20.67
CA ASP A 80 8.07 -6.24 20.15
C ASP A 80 7.80 -7.22 19.00
N ARG A 81 6.67 -7.05 18.31
CA ARG A 81 6.30 -7.89 17.15
C ARG A 81 7.37 -7.85 16.06
N ILE A 82 7.87 -9.03 15.70
CA ILE A 82 8.81 -9.25 14.61
C ILE A 82 8.04 -9.79 13.41
N ILE A 83 8.17 -9.10 12.27
CA ILE A 83 7.59 -9.51 10.98
C ILE A 83 8.75 -9.68 10.00
N ILE A 84 8.88 -10.87 9.42
CA ILE A 84 9.85 -11.15 8.37
C ILE A 84 9.10 -11.29 7.04
N LEU A 85 9.47 -10.42 6.11
CA LEU A 85 8.92 -10.40 4.75
C LEU A 85 10.03 -10.77 3.78
N SER A 86 9.87 -11.86 3.05
CA SER A 86 10.84 -12.29 2.03
C SER A 86 10.23 -13.21 0.99
N SER A 87 10.62 -13.04 -0.27
CA SER A 87 10.37 -14.03 -1.32
C SER A 87 11.34 -15.21 -1.21
N THR A 88 11.02 -16.33 -1.86
CA THR A 88 11.95 -17.48 -1.95
C THR A 88 13.23 -17.09 -2.67
N GLU A 89 13.12 -16.31 -3.75
CA GLU A 89 14.25 -15.83 -4.54
C GLU A 89 15.22 -15.00 -3.68
N GLN A 90 14.69 -14.13 -2.82
CA GLN A 90 15.51 -13.33 -1.90
C GLN A 90 16.23 -14.22 -0.87
N LEU A 91 15.56 -15.24 -0.33
CA LEU A 91 16.20 -16.19 0.59
C LEU A 91 17.30 -17.00 -0.09
N GLN A 92 17.08 -17.43 -1.34
CA GLN A 92 18.09 -18.14 -2.13
C GLN A 92 19.30 -17.27 -2.45
N LEU A 93 19.08 -15.99 -2.77
CA LEU A 93 20.17 -15.04 -2.96
C LEU A 93 20.98 -14.85 -1.67
N LEU A 94 20.32 -14.81 -0.52
CA LEU A 94 20.98 -14.74 0.79
C LEU A 94 21.74 -16.03 1.13
N GLU A 95 21.18 -17.19 0.81
CA GLU A 95 21.80 -18.51 1.07
C GLU A 95 23.03 -18.75 0.21
N ASN A 96 22.99 -18.38 -1.07
CA ASN A 96 24.08 -18.62 -2.01
C ASN A 96 25.08 -17.46 -2.10
N GLY A 97 24.80 -16.33 -1.46
CA GLY A 97 25.66 -15.15 -1.46
C GLY A 97 26.82 -15.34 -0.48
N GLU A 98 28.04 -15.04 -0.93
CA GLU A 98 29.23 -15.02 -0.07
C GLU A 98 29.29 -13.76 0.81
N GLU A 99 28.62 -12.69 0.38
CA GLU A 99 28.62 -11.40 1.05
C GLU A 99 27.21 -10.90 1.35
N LEU A 100 27.00 -10.44 2.59
CA LEU A 100 25.74 -9.83 3.02
C LEU A 100 25.94 -8.32 3.24
N LEU A 101 25.41 -7.52 2.32
CA LEU A 101 25.34 -6.07 2.47
C LEU A 101 23.97 -5.67 3.00
N VAL A 102 23.91 -5.29 4.29
CA VAL A 102 22.66 -4.85 4.93
C VAL A 102 22.68 -3.33 5.09
N ASN A 103 21.63 -2.68 4.61
CA ASN A 103 21.33 -1.29 4.96
C ASN A 103 19.97 -1.23 5.68
N GLY A 104 19.98 -0.80 6.94
CA GLY A 104 18.78 -0.68 7.76
C GLY A 104 18.38 0.77 7.95
N THR A 105 17.10 1.09 7.74
CA THR A 105 16.53 2.36 8.17
C THR A 105 15.77 2.15 9.48
N PHE A 106 16.30 2.71 10.56
CA PHE A 106 15.61 2.70 11.85
C PHE A 106 14.73 3.94 11.96
N LYS A 107 13.43 3.74 12.18
CA LYS A 107 12.49 4.82 12.49
C LYS A 107 11.87 4.57 13.86
N VAL A 108 12.08 5.50 14.78
CA VAL A 108 11.37 5.52 16.05
C VAL A 108 10.04 6.23 15.81
N GLY A 109 8.94 5.48 15.94
CA GLY A 109 7.61 6.09 15.98
C GLY A 109 7.34 6.56 17.40
N ILE A 110 7.21 7.87 17.60
CA ILE A 110 6.71 8.42 18.87
C ILE A 110 5.22 8.12 18.90
N VAL A 111 4.79 7.32 19.88
CA VAL A 111 3.38 7.10 20.19
C VAL A 111 2.95 8.27 21.08
N ASN A 112 2.10 9.15 20.56
CA ASN A 112 1.43 10.19 21.36
C ASN A 112 0.09 9.65 21.86
#